data_AF-A0A7D7VT61-F1
#
_entry.id   AF-A0A7D7VT61-F1
#
_cell.length_a   1.000
_cell.length_b   1.000
_cell.length_c   1.000
_cell.angle_alpha   90.00
_cell.angle_beta   90.00
_cell.angle_gamma   90.00
#
_symmetry.space_group_name_H-M   'P 1'
#
loop_
_entity.id
_entity.type
_entity.pdbx_description
1 polymer ?
#
loop_
_entity_poly.entity_id
_entity_poly.type
_entity_poly.pdbx_seq_one_letter_code
_entity_poly.pdbx_strand_id
1 'polypeptide(L)'
;MTHVLWNWLLKNWPQFTYDKESLIELGKLFIENSGTVVGGLKHVNNDSKNDLLVEIFSNEAIRTSEIEGEFINRDSVQSSIKRNLGLQVEKRKVSPAEFDIAEMMVDLYVNYYKPLSHEQLFEWHK
;
A
#
# COMPACT_ATOMS: atom_id res chain seq x y z
N MET A 1 -14.81 25.99 19.76
CA MET A 1 -13.75 25.40 18.91
C MET A 1 -13.01 24.37 19.73
N THR A 2 -13.27 23.09 19.50
CA THR A 2 -12.47 22.00 20.06
C THR A 2 -11.12 21.99 19.33
N HIS A 3 -10.06 22.41 20.01
CA HIS A 3 -8.71 22.22 19.51
C HIS A 3 -8.48 20.72 19.31
N VAL A 4 -8.15 20.32 18.08
CA VAL A 4 -7.66 18.97 17.82
C VAL A 4 -6.30 18.89 18.51
N LEU A 5 -6.25 18.17 19.63
CA LEU A 5 -4.99 17.89 20.31
C LEU A 5 -4.21 16.91 19.43
N TRP A 6 -3.04 17.31 18.94
CA TRP A 6 -2.18 16.41 18.18
C TRP A 6 -1.82 15.19 19.04
N ASN A 7 -1.80 14.00 18.45
CA ASN A 7 -1.56 12.76 19.21
C ASN A 7 -0.26 12.78 20.03
N TRP A 8 0.80 13.44 19.53
CA TRP A 8 2.08 13.58 20.22
C TRP A 8 2.06 14.48 21.46
N LEU A 9 0.97 15.24 21.66
CA LEU A 9 0.74 16.04 22.87
C LEU A 9 0.07 15.22 23.99
N LEU A 10 -0.41 14.00 23.71
CA LEU A 10 -1.01 13.14 24.72
C LEU A 10 0.06 12.66 25.71
N LYS A 11 -0.25 12.74 27.01
CA LYS A 11 0.69 12.35 28.09
C LYS A 11 1.16 10.89 27.98
N ASN A 12 0.32 10.03 27.43
CA ASN A 12 0.61 8.61 27.24
C ASN A 12 1.19 8.30 25.86
N TRP A 13 1.48 9.27 24.99
CA TRP A 13 2.17 8.99 23.73
C TRP A 13 3.54 8.36 23.98
N PRO A 14 3.95 7.30 23.25
CA PRO A 14 3.24 6.59 22.17
C PRO A 14 2.44 5.37 22.63
N GLN A 15 2.22 5.20 23.94
CA GLN A 15 1.46 4.11 24.55
C GLN A 15 -0.05 4.31 24.36
N PHE A 16 -0.54 3.95 23.17
CA PHE A 16 -1.96 3.97 22.86
C PHE A 16 -2.73 2.93 23.67
N THR A 17 -3.95 3.30 24.05
CA THR A 17 -4.94 2.37 24.59
C THR A 17 -6.16 2.42 23.67
N TYR A 18 -6.88 1.31 23.58
CA TYR A 18 -8.09 1.21 22.77
C TYR A 18 -9.13 0.40 23.54
N ASP A 19 -10.41 0.65 23.25
CA ASP A 19 -11.49 -0.19 23.74
C ASP A 19 -11.60 -1.43 22.86
N LYS A 20 -11.29 -2.59 23.46
CA LYS A 20 -11.34 -3.87 22.76
C LYS A 20 -12.77 -4.24 22.38
N GLU A 21 -13.75 -3.97 23.24
CA GLU A 21 -15.15 -4.36 23.00
C GLU A 21 -15.72 -3.62 21.78
N SER A 22 -15.36 -2.34 21.62
CA SER A 22 -15.70 -1.55 20.43
C SER A 22 -15.12 -2.11 19.12
N LEU A 23 -14.07 -2.94 19.17
CA LEU A 23 -13.42 -3.51 17.98
C LEU A 23 -13.87 -4.94 17.66
N ILE A 24 -14.60 -5.64 18.54
CA ILE A 24 -14.92 -7.06 18.33
C ILE A 24 -15.72 -7.28 17.04
N GLU A 25 -16.82 -6.55 16.86
CA GLU A 25 -17.68 -6.70 15.68
C GLU A 25 -16.97 -6.22 14.40
N LEU A 26 -16.17 -5.16 14.49
CA LEU A 26 -15.34 -4.68 13.37
C LEU A 26 -14.29 -5.72 12.96
N GLY A 27 -13.63 -6.35 13.94
CA GLY A 27 -12.63 -7.39 13.72
C GLY A 27 -13.25 -8.65 13.09
N LYS A 28 -14.44 -9.03 13.53
CA LYS A 28 -15.19 -10.14 12.93
C LYS A 28 -15.52 -9.84 11.47
N LEU A 29 -16.07 -8.67 11.18
CA LEU A 29 -16.39 -8.24 9.81
C LEU A 29 -15.14 -8.19 8.92
N PHE A 30 -14.03 -7.69 9.46
CA PHE A 30 -12.75 -7.69 8.76
C PHE A 30 -12.31 -9.10 8.38
N ILE A 31 -12.31 -10.05 9.33
CA ILE A 31 -11.91 -11.45 9.09
C ILE A 31 -12.82 -12.12 8.05
N GLU A 32 -14.13 -11.93 8.15
CA GLU A 32 -15.10 -12.50 7.19
C GLU A 32 -14.87 -11.98 5.77
N ASN A 33 -14.67 -10.65 5.63
CA ASN A 33 -14.39 -10.03 4.34
C ASN A 33 -13.03 -10.46 3.78
N SER A 34 -11.98 -10.51 4.60
CA SER A 34 -10.65 -10.99 4.19
C SER A 34 -10.71 -12.45 3.75
N GLY A 35 -11.46 -13.30 4.45
CA GLY A 35 -11.68 -14.69 4.07
C GLY A 35 -12.38 -14.82 2.71
N THR A 36 -13.37 -13.97 2.45
CA THR A 36 -14.06 -13.91 1.14
C THR A 36 -13.11 -13.52 0.02
N VAL A 37 -12.26 -12.49 0.22
CA VAL A 37 -11.25 -12.06 -0.76
C VAL A 37 -10.24 -13.18 -1.02
N VAL A 38 -9.69 -13.80 0.04
CA VAL A 38 -8.73 -14.91 -0.10
C VAL A 38 -9.38 -16.11 -0.80
N GLY A 39 -10.64 -16.40 -0.52
CA GLY A 39 -11.42 -17.42 -1.22
C GLY A 39 -11.55 -17.12 -2.70
N GLY A 40 -11.95 -15.90 -3.07
CA GLY A 40 -12.06 -15.47 -4.46
C GLY A 40 -10.73 -15.55 -5.22
N LEU A 41 -9.62 -15.14 -4.61
CA LEU A 41 -8.28 -15.18 -5.20
C LEU A 41 -7.82 -16.61 -5.55
N LYS A 42 -8.32 -17.64 -4.89
CA LYS A 42 -8.00 -19.05 -5.23
C LYS A 42 -8.54 -19.47 -6.60
N HIS A 43 -9.54 -18.77 -7.12
CA HIS A 43 -10.14 -19.05 -8.43
C HIS A 43 -9.55 -18.19 -9.57
N VAL A 44 -8.64 -17.27 -9.25
CA VAL A 44 -7.92 -16.47 -10.25
C VAL A 44 -6.77 -17.29 -10.81
N ASN A 45 -6.72 -17.46 -12.13
CA ASN A 45 -5.62 -18.14 -12.80
C ASN A 45 -4.31 -17.34 -12.66
N ASN A 46 -3.15 -17.98 -12.86
CA ASN A 46 -1.87 -17.32 -12.59
C ASN A 46 -1.58 -16.11 -13.50
N ASP A 47 -2.02 -16.14 -14.77
CA ASP A 47 -1.79 -15.02 -15.69
C ASP A 47 -2.59 -13.78 -15.25
N SER A 48 -3.83 -13.98 -14.82
CA SER A 48 -4.69 -12.92 -14.27
C SER A 48 -4.26 -12.42 -12.89
N LYS A 49 -3.44 -13.16 -12.14
CA LYS A 49 -2.91 -12.68 -10.85
C LYS A 49 -1.98 -11.49 -11.01
N ASN A 50 -1.10 -11.53 -12.01
CA ASN A 50 -0.16 -10.43 -12.26
C ASN A 50 -0.90 -9.15 -12.64
N ASP A 51 -1.91 -9.25 -13.51
CA ASP A 51 -2.74 -8.10 -13.88
C ASP A 51 -3.50 -7.53 -12.67
N LEU A 52 -4.04 -8.41 -11.82
CA LEU A 52 -4.71 -7.99 -10.59
C LEU A 52 -3.76 -7.29 -9.61
N LEU A 53 -2.54 -7.81 -9.41
CA LEU A 53 -1.53 -7.17 -8.57
C LEU A 53 -1.14 -5.79 -9.12
N VAL A 54 -0.90 -5.70 -10.43
CA VAL A 54 -0.59 -4.43 -11.09
C VAL A 54 -1.72 -3.43 -10.89
N GLU A 55 -2.97 -3.84 -11.02
CA GLU A 55 -4.13 -2.97 -10.79
C GLU A 55 -4.21 -2.49 -9.34
N ILE A 56 -4.10 -3.39 -8.37
CA ILE A 56 -4.17 -3.07 -6.94
C ILE A 56 -3.06 -2.07 -6.57
N PHE A 57 -1.81 -2.35 -6.93
CA PHE A 57 -0.68 -1.47 -6.58
C PHE A 57 -0.74 -0.13 -7.29
N SER A 58 -1.25 -0.09 -8.52
CA SER A 58 -1.40 1.18 -9.23
C SER A 58 -2.47 2.05 -8.58
N ASN A 59 -3.57 1.45 -8.16
CA ASN A 59 -4.63 2.16 -7.46
C ASN A 59 -4.13 2.65 -6.10
N GLU A 60 -3.39 1.84 -5.36
CA GLU A 60 -2.81 2.25 -4.07
C GLU A 60 -1.81 3.41 -4.21
N ALA A 61 -0.86 3.30 -5.16
CA ALA A 61 0.11 4.35 -5.46
C ALA A 61 -0.58 5.68 -5.79
N ILE A 62 -1.61 5.68 -6.63
CA ILE A 62 -2.34 6.90 -6.99
C ILE A 62 -3.07 7.46 -5.77
N ARG A 63 -3.78 6.63 -5.01
CA ARG A 63 -4.57 7.09 -3.87
C ARG A 63 -3.71 7.67 -2.75
N THR A 64 -2.58 7.04 -2.46
CA THR A 64 -1.67 7.56 -1.43
C THR A 64 -0.98 8.84 -1.88
N SER A 65 -0.61 8.97 -3.16
CA SER A 65 -0.07 10.22 -3.71
C SER A 65 -1.11 11.35 -3.70
N GLU A 66 -2.39 11.05 -4.00
CA GLU A 66 -3.48 12.04 -3.94
C GLU A 66 -3.67 12.62 -2.53
N ILE A 67 -3.45 11.82 -1.48
CA ILE A 67 -3.51 12.29 -0.07
C ILE A 67 -2.44 13.37 0.19
N GLU A 68 -1.26 13.20 -0.40
CA GLU A 68 -0.15 14.15 -0.31
C GLU A 68 -0.26 15.32 -1.31
N GLY A 69 -1.33 15.35 -2.12
CA GLY A 69 -1.54 16.37 -3.16
C GLY A 69 -0.74 16.16 -4.44
N GLU A 70 -0.17 14.97 -4.62
CA GLU A 70 0.60 14.58 -5.79
C GLU A 70 -0.30 13.88 -6.83
N PHE A 71 -0.30 14.40 -8.06
CA PHE A 71 -1.04 13.82 -9.17
C PHE A 71 -0.08 13.15 -10.15
N ILE A 72 -0.02 11.83 -10.09
CA ILE A 72 0.90 11.00 -10.89
C ILE A 72 0.20 10.32 -12.06
N ASN A 73 0.93 10.02 -13.14
CA ASN A 73 0.36 9.37 -14.31
C ASN A 73 0.16 7.86 -14.08
N ARG A 74 -1.10 7.42 -14.11
CA ARG A 74 -1.49 6.03 -13.89
C ARG A 74 -0.77 5.02 -14.78
N ASP A 75 -0.64 5.32 -16.07
CA ASP A 75 -0.01 4.39 -17.00
C ASP A 75 1.52 4.30 -16.78
N SER A 76 2.15 5.41 -16.38
CA SER A 76 3.56 5.41 -15.98
C SER A 76 3.78 4.56 -14.72
N VAL A 77 2.91 4.72 -13.71
CA VAL A 77 2.93 3.91 -12.49
C VAL A 77 2.72 2.42 -12.81
N GLN A 78 1.75 2.09 -13.66
CA GLN A 78 1.53 0.72 -14.12
C GLN A 78 2.76 0.13 -14.82
N SER A 79 3.39 0.90 -15.71
CA SER A 79 4.61 0.48 -16.41
C SER A 79 5.75 0.24 -15.42
N SER A 80 5.92 1.10 -14.42
CA SER A 80 6.94 0.93 -13.36
C SER A 80 6.67 -0.29 -12.48
N ILE A 81 5.42 -0.51 -12.04
CA ILE A 81 5.05 -1.68 -11.23
C ILE A 81 5.30 -2.97 -12.02
N LYS A 82 4.86 -3.04 -13.28
CA LYS A 82 5.12 -4.20 -14.15
C LYS A 82 6.61 -4.47 -14.28
N ARG A 83 7.43 -3.42 -14.48
CA ARG A 83 8.88 -3.54 -14.55
C ARG A 83 9.47 -4.11 -13.24
N ASN A 84 9.04 -3.60 -12.09
CA ASN A 84 9.52 -4.06 -10.78
C ASN A 84 9.05 -5.49 -10.43
N LEU A 85 7.93 -5.95 -10.99
CA LEU A 85 7.47 -7.34 -10.93
C LEU A 85 8.18 -8.27 -11.93
N GLY A 86 9.11 -7.76 -12.74
CA GLY A 86 9.81 -8.54 -13.77
C GLY A 86 8.98 -8.85 -15.01
N LEU A 87 7.87 -8.12 -15.23
CA LEU A 87 6.99 -8.28 -16.39
C LEU A 87 7.48 -7.45 -17.58
N GLN A 88 7.11 -7.87 -18.79
CA GLN A 88 7.43 -7.11 -20.00
C GLN A 88 6.65 -5.80 -20.07
N VAL A 89 7.35 -4.72 -20.44
CA VAL A 89 6.79 -3.39 -20.59
C VAL A 89 7.37 -2.69 -21.81
N GLU A 90 6.55 -1.85 -22.43
CA GLU A 90 7.02 -0.91 -23.45
C GLU A 90 7.84 0.20 -22.80
N LYS A 91 8.87 0.69 -23.53
CA LYS A 91 9.69 1.81 -23.05
C LYS A 91 8.83 3.08 -22.96
N ARG A 92 8.72 3.62 -21.75
CA ARG A 92 8.00 4.86 -21.44
C ARG A 92 8.90 5.79 -20.64
N LYS A 93 8.72 7.10 -20.86
CA LYS A 93 9.32 8.12 -19.99
C LYS A 93 8.48 8.21 -18.71
N VAL A 94 9.12 7.94 -17.59
CA VAL A 94 8.50 7.91 -16.25
C VAL A 94 9.16 9.01 -15.42
N SER A 95 8.39 9.74 -14.61
CA SER A 95 8.96 10.70 -13.66
C SER A 95 9.62 9.97 -12.47
N PRO A 96 10.54 10.61 -11.72
CA PRO A 96 11.09 10.02 -10.50
C PRO A 96 9.98 9.60 -9.53
N ALA A 97 9.06 10.52 -9.18
CA ALA A 97 7.95 10.23 -8.26
C ALA A 97 7.10 9.01 -8.67
N GLU A 98 6.80 8.84 -9.96
CA GLU A 98 6.05 7.68 -10.48
C GLU A 98 6.85 6.37 -10.42
N PHE A 99 8.17 6.45 -10.49
CA PHE A 99 9.05 5.29 -10.34
C PHE A 99 9.23 4.91 -8.87
N ASP A 100 9.51 5.89 -8.02
CA ASP A 100 9.83 5.69 -6.61
C ASP A 100 8.63 5.11 -5.85
N ILE A 101 7.42 5.66 -6.07
CA ILE A 101 6.19 5.09 -5.49
C ILE A 101 5.93 3.66 -5.97
N ALA A 102 6.20 3.37 -7.24
CA ALA A 102 5.99 2.05 -7.82
C ALA A 102 7.00 1.01 -7.31
N GLU A 103 8.24 1.43 -7.05
CA GLU A 103 9.26 0.60 -6.40
C GLU A 103 8.86 0.28 -4.97
N MET A 104 8.47 1.29 -4.20
CA MET A 104 8.00 1.10 -2.82
C MET A 104 6.78 0.17 -2.75
N MET A 105 5.78 0.29 -3.63
CA MET A 105 4.61 -0.60 -3.63
C MET A 105 4.99 -2.07 -3.87
N VAL A 106 5.92 -2.33 -4.78
CA VAL A 106 6.38 -3.70 -5.05
C VAL A 106 7.24 -4.22 -3.90
N ASP A 107 8.11 -3.38 -3.32
CA ASP A 107 8.92 -3.75 -2.16
C ASP A 107 8.04 -4.13 -0.95
N LEU A 108 7.03 -3.32 -0.64
CA LEU A 108 6.03 -3.61 0.39
C LEU A 108 5.38 -4.98 0.18
N TYR A 109 4.99 -5.30 -1.05
CA TYR A 109 4.39 -6.58 -1.37
C TYR A 109 5.35 -7.77 -1.30
N VAL A 110 6.61 -7.59 -1.68
CA VAL A 110 7.61 -8.67 -1.68
C VAL A 110 8.16 -8.92 -0.28
N ASN A 111 8.24 -7.88 0.55
CA ASN A 111 8.91 -7.91 1.85
C ASN A 111 7.96 -7.74 3.05
N TYR A 112 6.63 -7.82 2.86
CA TYR A 112 5.62 -7.63 3.93
C TYR A 112 5.83 -8.49 5.19
N TYR A 113 6.46 -9.66 5.04
CA TYR A 113 6.71 -10.61 6.14
C TYR A 113 7.95 -10.25 6.96
N LYS A 114 8.75 -9.27 6.52
CA LYS A 114 9.95 -8.81 7.23
C LYS A 114 9.56 -7.67 8.18
N PRO A 115 10.15 -7.61 9.39
CA PRO A 115 10.01 -6.44 10.26
C PRO A 115 10.52 -5.18 9.56
N LEU A 116 9.75 -4.10 9.67
CA LEU A 116 10.14 -2.79 9.14
C LEU A 116 11.40 -2.29 9.84
N SER A 117 12.43 -1.93 9.06
CA SER A 117 13.69 -1.38 9.57
C SER A 117 13.86 0.10 9.19
N HIS A 118 14.70 0.81 9.96
CA HIS A 118 15.08 2.20 9.61
C HIS A 118 15.80 2.26 8.26
N GLU A 119 16.60 1.25 7.93
CA GLU A 119 17.28 1.16 6.64
C GLU A 119 16.28 1.09 5.49
N GLN A 120 15.26 0.24 5.60
CA GLN A 120 14.18 0.17 4.59
C GLN A 120 13.45 1.52 4.44
N LEU A 121 13.14 2.18 5.54
CA LEU A 121 12.50 3.51 5.51
C LEU A 121 13.38 4.56 4.82
N PHE A 122 14.69 4.52 5.03
CA PHE A 122 15.61 5.44 4.35
C PHE A 122 15.78 5.11 2.89
N GLU A 123 15.81 3.83 2.49
CA GLU A 123 15.85 3.46 1.07
C GLU A 123 14.61 3.96 0.33
N TRP A 124 13.41 3.84 0.91
CA TRP A 124 12.18 4.36 0.26
C TRP A 124 12.13 5.90 0.15
N HIS A 125 12.97 6.62 0.89
CA HIS A 125 12.96 8.09 0.92
C HIS A 125 14.09 8.74 0.10
N LYS A 126 15.02 7.95 -0.45
CA LYS A 126 16.12 8.47 -1.26
C LYS A 126 15.63 9.02 -2.59
#